data_AF-A0A4R0GQW5-F1
#
_entry.id   AF-A0A4R0GQW5-F1
#
_cell.length_a   1.000
_cell.length_b   1.000
_cell.length_c   1.000
_cell.angle_alpha   90.00
_cell.angle_beta   90.00
_cell.angle_gamma   90.00
#
_symmetry.space_group_name_H-M   'P 1'
#
loop_
_entity.id
_entity.type
_entity.pdbx_description
1 polymer ?
#
loop_
_entity_poly.entity_id
_entity_poly.type
_entity_poly.pdbx_seq_one_letter_code
_entity_poly.pdbx_strand_id
1 'polypeptide(L)' 'MDNPLLWVWIVVVFAAAVFLINVWDARSLRRDGYPVSMWRLVASGLLLLAIFPYAVWETISELFLP' A
#
# COMPACT_ATOMS: atom_id res chain seq x y z
N MET A 1 -7.71 -8.34 23.06
CA MET A 1 -6.97 -7.08 22.91
C MET A 1 -6.94 -6.78 21.43
N ASP A 2 -7.91 -6.02 20.96
CA ASP A 2 -7.93 -5.55 19.58
C ASP A 2 -6.83 -4.50 19.50
N ASN A 3 -5.71 -4.81 18.84
CA ASN A 3 -4.62 -3.89 18.67
C ASN A 3 -4.88 -3.10 17.37
N PRO A 4 -5.45 -1.90 17.43
CA PRO A 4 -5.85 -1.15 16.24
C PRO A 4 -4.65 -0.84 15.35
N LEU A 5 -3.46 -0.60 15.92
CA LEU A 5 -2.24 -0.35 15.17
C LEU A 5 -1.82 -1.56 14.32
N LEU A 6 -1.95 -2.78 14.87
CA LEU A 6 -1.67 -4.01 14.13
C LEU A 6 -2.57 -4.14 12.89
N TRP A 7 -3.85 -3.78 13.00
CA TRP A 7 -4.76 -3.76 11.86
C TRP A 7 -4.39 -2.71 10.82
N VAL A 8 -3.97 -1.51 11.24
CA VAL A 8 -3.49 -0.47 10.32
C VAL A 8 -2.28 -0.98 9.52
N TRP A 9 -1.31 -1.61 10.17
CA TRP A 9 -0.15 -2.17 9.49
C TRP A 9 -0.49 -3.35 8.57
N ILE A 10 -1.45 -4.20 8.93
CA ILE A 10 -1.97 -5.24 8.03
C ILE A 10 -2.51 -4.62 6.74
N VAL A 11 -3.29 -3.53 6.86
CA VAL A 11 -3.84 -2.82 5.69
C VAL A 11 -2.73 -2.20 4.84
N VAL A 12 -1.69 -1.62 5.45
CA VAL A 12 -0.51 -1.10 4.73
C VAL A 12 0.19 -2.21 3.95
N VAL A 13 0.47 -3.35 4.58
CA VAL A 13 1.14 -4.49 3.95
C VAL A 13 0.29 -5.04 2.80
N PHE A 14 -1.02 -5.14 2.99
CA PHE A 14 -1.94 -5.56 1.95
C PHE A 14 -1.92 -4.59 0.75
N ALA A 15 -2.01 -3.28 0.99
CA ALA A 15 -1.92 -2.27 -0.07
C ALA A 15 -0.56 -2.33 -0.80
N ALA A 16 0.53 -2.59 -0.06
CA ALA A 16 1.88 -2.74 -0.62
C ALA A 16 1.98 -3.96 -1.54
N ALA A 17 1.42 -5.09 -1.12
CA ALA A 17 1.37 -6.30 -1.92
C ALA A 17 0.56 -6.07 -3.21
N VAL A 18 -0.61 -5.44 -3.12
CA VAL A 18 -1.44 -5.11 -4.30
C VAL A 18 -0.69 -4.19 -5.27
N PHE A 19 -0.01 -3.16 -4.77
CA PHE A 19 0.81 -2.29 -5.60
C PHE A 19 1.95 -3.06 -6.28
N LEU A 20 2.68 -3.90 -5.54
CA LEU A 20 3.77 -4.71 -6.09
C LEU A 20 3.28 -5.67 -7.20
N ILE A 21 2.11 -6.30 -7.01
CA ILE A 21 1.48 -7.14 -8.04
C ILE A 21 1.16 -6.30 -9.28
N ASN A 22 0.56 -5.11 -9.12
CA ASN A 22 0.25 -4.23 -10.26
C ASN A 22 1.54 -3.73 -10.97
N VAL A 23 2.63 -3.48 -10.23
CA VAL A 23 3.94 -3.11 -10.80
C VAL A 23 4.55 -4.28 -11.57
N TRP A 24 4.50 -5.48 -11.00
CA TRP A 24 5.01 -6.69 -11.65
C TRP A 24 4.26 -6.97 -12.95
N ASP A 25 2.93 -6.91 -12.90
CA ASP A 25 2.06 -7.08 -14.06
C ASP A 25 2.38 -6.02 -15.13
N ALA A 26 2.47 -4.75 -14.76
CA ALA A 26 2.84 -3.67 -15.69
C ALA A 26 4.23 -3.86 -16.33
N ARG A 27 5.19 -4.47 -15.61
CA ARG A 27 6.53 -4.78 -16.15
C ARG A 27 6.50 -5.99 -17.08
N SER A 28 5.77 -7.05 -16.71
CA SER A 28 5.59 -8.24 -17.55
C SER A 28 4.88 -7.89 -18.86
N LEU A 29 3.90 -6.99 -18.79
CA LEU A 29 3.12 -6.62 -19.97
C LEU A 29 3.80 -5.61 -20.91
N ARG A 30 4.83 -4.87 -20.45
CA ARG A 30 5.75 -4.20 -21.38
C ARG A 30 6.47 -5.18 -22.31
N ARG A 31 6.53 -6.47 -21.94
CA ARG A 31 7.08 -7.56 -22.74
C ARG A 31 6.02 -8.19 -23.67
N ASP A 32 4.77 -8.31 -23.22
CA ASP A 32 3.74 -9.10 -23.91
C ASP A 32 2.59 -8.29 -24.56
N GLY A 33 2.61 -6.96 -24.48
CA GLY A 33 1.74 -6.08 -25.26
C GLY A 33 0.29 -5.89 -24.78
N TYR A 34 -0.08 -6.45 -23.61
CA TYR A 34 -1.41 -6.24 -23.02
C TYR A 34 -1.43 -5.00 -22.10
N PRO A 35 -2.38 -4.07 -22.20
CA PRO A 35 -2.38 -2.91 -21.34
C PRO A 35 -2.92 -3.26 -19.94
N VAL A 36 -2.07 -3.28 -18.91
CA VAL A 36 -2.57 -3.05 -17.54
C VAL A 36 -3.21 -1.67 -17.54
N SER A 37 -4.42 -1.55 -16.98
CA SER A 37 -4.99 -0.23 -16.74
C SER A 37 -4.05 0.57 -15.85
N MET A 38 -3.37 1.56 -16.42
CA MET A 38 -2.43 2.46 -15.73
C MET A 38 -3.09 3.09 -14.49
N TRP A 39 -4.42 3.24 -14.53
CA TRP A 39 -5.25 3.65 -13.40
C TRP A 39 -5.22 2.72 -12.20
N ARG A 40 -5.07 1.40 -12.37
CA ARG A 40 -4.91 0.46 -11.25
C ARG A 40 -3.60 0.68 -10.50
N LEU A 41 -2.52 0.94 -11.25
CA LEU A 41 -1.21 1.26 -10.68
C LEU A 41 -1.28 2.58 -9.91
N VAL A 42 -1.87 3.61 -10.51
CA VAL A 42 -2.07 4.93 -9.88
C VAL A 42 -2.94 4.80 -8.62
N ALA A 43 -4.07 4.11 -8.70
CA ALA A 43 -4.98 3.92 -7.56
C ALA A 43 -4.30 3.20 -6.40
N SER A 44 -3.59 2.09 -6.65
CA SER A 44 -2.87 1.36 -5.61
C SER A 44 -1.70 2.16 -5.01
N GLY A 45 -1.01 2.97 -5.82
CA GLY A 45 0.02 3.89 -5.34
C GLY A 45 -0.55 5.02 -4.46
N LEU A 46 -1.67 5.62 -4.86
CA LEU A 46 -2.36 6.65 -4.06
C LEU A 46 -2.87 6.09 -2.73
N LEU A 47 -3.39 4.87 -2.74
CA LEU A 47 -3.82 4.15 -1.54
C LEU A 47 -2.66 4.00 -0.54
N LEU A 48 -1.49 3.57 -1.03
CA LEU A 48 -0.28 3.49 -0.20
C LEU A 48 0.17 4.84 0.33
N LEU A 49 0.18 5.86 -0.54
CA LEU A 49 0.56 7.22 -0.15
C LEU A 49 -0.37 7.83 0.90
N ALA A 50 -1.63 7.42 0.95
CA ALA A 50 -2.57 7.89 1.97
C ALA A 50 -2.42 7.13 3.29
N ILE A 51 -2.36 5.79 3.24
CA ILE A 51 -2.40 4.96 4.44
C ILE A 51 -1.04 4.90 5.15
N PHE A 52 0.07 4.90 4.40
CA PHE A 52 1.40 4.77 4.99
C PHE A 52 1.76 5.94 5.93
N PRO A 53 1.58 7.23 5.57
CA PRO A 53 1.85 8.34 6.48
C PRO A 53 0.98 8.29 7.74
N TYR A 54 -0.28 7.88 7.60
CA TYR A 54 -1.18 7.68 8.74
C TYR A 54 -0.66 6.59 9.68
N ALA A 55 -0.30 5.42 9.15
CA ALA A 55 0.25 4.32 9.95
C ALA A 55 1.53 4.71 10.70
N VAL A 56 2.41 5.47 10.02
CA VAL A 56 3.64 6.01 10.63
C VAL A 56 3.31 7.00 11.74
N TRP A 57 2.38 7.92 11.52
CA TRP A 57 1.95 8.89 12.52
C TRP A 57 1.37 8.23 13.77
N GLU A 58 0.45 7.27 13.61
CA GLU A 58 -0.13 6.52 14.73
C GLU A 58 0.94 5.75 15.51
N THR A 59 1.87 5.11 14.80
CA THR A 59 2.99 4.38 15.44
C THR A 59 3.88 5.32 16.24
N ILE A 60 4.19 6.51 15.70
CA ILE A 60 5.00 7.50 16.41
C ILE A 60 4.23 8.03 17.63
N SER A 61 2.94 8.29 17.48
CA SER A 61 2.10 8.78 18.58
C SER A 61 2.06 7.77 19.71
N GLU A 62 1.81 6.49 19.44
CA GLU A 62 1.80 5.43 20.46
C GLU A 62 3.17 5.21 21.13
N LEU A 63 4.28 5.40 20.41
CA LEU A 63 5.63 5.17 20.94
C LEU A 63 6.22 6.36 21.71
N PHE A 64 5.86 7.60 21.35
CA PHE A 64 6.53 8.81 21.82
C PHE A 64 5.62 9.82 22.54
N LEU A 65 4.29 9.68 22.43
CA LEU A 65 3.31 10.53 23.11
C LEU A 65 2.42 9.63 23.98
N PRO A 66 2.78 9.43 25.26
CA PRO A 66 1.99 8.60 26.18
C PRO A 66 0.61 9.20 26.49
#